data_AF-A0A183XQF0-F1
#
_entry.id   AF-A0A183XQF0-F1
#
_cell.length_a   1.000
_cell.length_b   1.000
_cell.length_c   1.000
_cell.angle_alpha   90.00
_cell.angle_beta   90.00
_cell.angle_gamma   90.00
#
_symmetry.space_group_name_H-M   'P 1'
#
loop_
_entity.id
_entity.type
_entity.pdbx_description
1 polymer ?
#
loop_
_entity_poly.entity_id
_entity_poly.type
_entity_poly.pdbx_seq_one_letter_code
_entity_poly.pdbx_strand_id
1 'polypeptide(L)'
;MNSRADEVRVLLNTCNKVFVQRDYSKGLGVQFETTFPVALEGKISEQAWAYTITTLNSYYTKAEEVCCGTILETLTGCLSCYISRLFVKTQYEKSLMEINRFLAEQNTNVYLPSGVHLMDPIQRGLRVFELSLIQTSPSLHQADVTPEANYALGLDGTK
;
A
#
# COMPACT_ATOMS: atom_id res chain seq x y z
N MET A 1 5.38 25.69 -23.48
CA MET A 1 4.00 25.43 -23.01
C MET A 1 4.04 24.22 -22.06
N ASN A 2 4.54 24.42 -20.84
CA ASN A 2 4.52 23.37 -19.81
C ASN A 2 3.49 23.81 -18.77
N SER A 3 2.22 23.62 -19.06
CA SER A 3 1.20 23.57 -18.01
C SER A 3 1.53 22.33 -17.18
N ARG A 4 2.38 22.52 -16.16
CA ARG A 4 2.32 21.72 -14.94
C ARG A 4 0.86 21.77 -14.55
N ALA A 5 0.10 20.71 -14.88
CA ALA A 5 -1.18 20.48 -14.28
C ALA A 5 -0.95 20.63 -12.79
N ASP A 6 -1.67 21.57 -12.19
CA ASP A 6 -1.67 21.83 -10.76
C ASP A 6 -1.74 20.47 -10.07
N GLU A 7 -0.64 20.03 -9.46
CA GLU A 7 -0.57 18.73 -8.81
C GLU A 7 -1.47 18.83 -7.58
N VAL A 8 -2.77 18.55 -7.76
CA VAL A 8 -3.72 18.51 -6.66
C VAL A 8 -3.29 17.37 -5.75
N ARG A 9 -2.58 17.72 -4.68
CA ARG A 9 -2.17 16.79 -3.63
C ARG A 9 -3.41 16.48 -2.78
N VAL A 10 -4.03 15.35 -3.06
CA VAL A 10 -5.12 14.84 -2.23
C VAL A 10 -4.54 14.18 -0.99
N LEU A 11 -4.97 14.64 0.17
CA LEU A 11 -4.64 14.03 1.45
C LEU A 11 -5.44 12.72 1.63
N LEU A 12 -4.78 11.57 1.41
CA LEU A 12 -5.44 10.25 1.45
C LEU A 12 -6.02 9.88 2.82
N ASN A 13 -5.59 10.54 3.90
CA ASN A 13 -6.15 10.35 5.24
C ASN A 13 -7.57 10.92 5.41
N THR A 14 -7.99 11.89 4.58
CA THR A 14 -9.35 12.43 4.58
C THR A 14 -10.30 11.69 3.64
N CYS A 15 -9.76 10.80 2.80
CA CYS A 15 -10.54 10.00 1.87
C CYS A 15 -11.27 8.86 2.58
N ASN A 16 -12.44 8.48 2.05
CA ASN A 16 -13.14 7.28 2.48
C ASN A 16 -12.29 6.03 2.17
N LYS A 17 -12.27 5.07 3.10
CA LYS A 17 -11.41 3.90 3.01
C LYS A 17 -12.23 2.62 2.93
N VAL A 18 -11.80 1.72 2.05
CA VAL A 18 -12.32 0.37 1.93
C VAL A 18 -11.17 -0.58 2.28
N PHE A 19 -11.45 -1.56 3.12
CA PHE A 19 -10.45 -2.52 3.58
C PHE A 19 -10.81 -3.91 3.10
N VAL A 20 -9.92 -4.50 2.31
CA VAL A 20 -10.00 -5.91 1.93
C VAL A 20 -9.19 -6.71 2.94
N GLN A 21 -9.82 -7.70 3.57
CA GLN A 21 -9.21 -8.48 4.64
C GLN A 21 -8.22 -9.49 4.07
N ARG A 22 -7.22 -9.85 4.89
CA ARG A 22 -6.36 -10.99 4.61
C ARG A 22 -7.17 -12.29 4.69
N ASP A 23 -6.98 -13.16 3.71
CA ASP A 23 -7.60 -14.48 3.66
C ASP A 23 -6.71 -15.53 4.33
N TYR A 24 -7.15 -16.07 5.46
CA TYR A 24 -6.45 -17.11 6.21
C TYR A 24 -6.87 -18.54 5.84
N SER A 25 -7.76 -18.73 4.86
CA SER A 25 -8.30 -20.04 4.49
C SER A 25 -7.23 -21.05 4.04
N LYS A 26 -6.12 -20.58 3.47
CA LYS A 26 -4.98 -21.41 3.02
C LYS A 26 -3.79 -21.40 3.98
N GLY A 27 -3.98 -20.92 5.21
CA GLY A 27 -2.95 -20.87 6.25
C GLY A 27 -2.41 -19.46 6.48
N LEU A 28 -1.14 -19.38 6.87
CA LEU A 28 -0.49 -18.12 7.29
C LEU A 28 0.21 -17.39 6.16
N GLY A 29 0.08 -17.83 4.90
CA GLY A 29 0.62 -17.10 3.76
C GLY A 29 -0.08 -15.78 3.53
N VAL A 30 0.58 -14.81 2.90
CA VAL A 30 -0.01 -13.50 2.59
C VAL A 30 -0.88 -13.62 1.35
N GLN A 31 -2.19 -13.53 1.54
CA GLN A 31 -3.18 -13.41 0.46
C GLN A 31 -4.39 -12.63 0.96
N PHE A 32 -5.08 -11.94 0.05
CA PHE A 32 -6.25 -11.12 0.35
C PHE A 32 -7.51 -11.72 -0.27
N GLU A 33 -8.65 -11.45 0.35
CA GLU A 33 -9.96 -11.85 -0.19
C GLU A 33 -10.15 -11.30 -1.62
N THR A 34 -10.69 -12.13 -2.51
CA THR A 34 -10.82 -11.80 -3.93
C THR A 34 -12.20 -11.24 -4.29
N THR A 35 -13.15 -11.28 -3.35
CA THR A 35 -14.50 -10.76 -3.52
C THR A 35 -14.47 -9.29 -3.95
N PHE A 36 -15.28 -8.93 -4.95
CA PHE A 36 -15.38 -7.55 -5.42
C PHE A 36 -15.93 -6.63 -4.31
N PRO A 37 -15.21 -5.59 -3.90
CA PRO A 37 -15.72 -4.65 -2.91
C PRO A 37 -16.83 -3.78 -3.52
N VAL A 38 -18.05 -3.87 -2.99
CA VAL A 38 -19.22 -3.12 -3.50
C VAL A 38 -19.01 -1.60 -3.55
N ALA A 39 -18.12 -1.07 -2.69
CA ALA A 39 -17.75 0.34 -2.69
C ALA A 39 -16.94 0.79 -3.93
N LEU A 40 -16.43 -0.15 -4.72
CA LEU A 40 -15.79 0.09 -6.01
C LEU A 40 -16.77 0.02 -7.20
N GLU A 41 -18.03 -0.33 -6.95
CA GLU A 41 -19.05 -0.41 -7.99
C GLU A 41 -19.22 0.95 -8.69
N GLY A 42 -19.28 0.92 -10.02
CA GLY A 42 -19.30 2.13 -10.85
C GLY A 42 -17.97 2.88 -10.97
N LYS A 43 -16.92 2.49 -10.23
CA LYS A 43 -15.57 3.06 -10.36
C LYS A 43 -14.63 2.13 -11.09
N ILE A 44 -14.59 0.86 -10.70
CA ILE A 44 -13.67 -0.15 -11.25
C ILE A 44 -14.49 -1.35 -11.74
N SER A 45 -14.10 -1.95 -12.85
CA SER A 45 -14.76 -3.17 -13.33
C SER A 45 -14.36 -4.38 -12.47
N GLU A 46 -15.29 -5.33 -12.30
CA GLU A 46 -14.99 -6.58 -11.56
C GLU A 46 -13.82 -7.34 -12.17
N GLN A 47 -13.66 -7.29 -13.49
CA GLN A 47 -12.54 -7.91 -14.21
C GLN A 47 -11.20 -7.26 -13.86
N ALA A 48 -11.14 -5.93 -13.80
CA ALA A 48 -9.92 -5.21 -13.42
C ALA A 48 -9.55 -5.46 -11.95
N TRP A 49 -10.55 -5.51 -11.07
CA TRP A 49 -10.37 -5.91 -9.67
C TRP A 49 -9.83 -7.33 -9.57
N ALA A 50 -10.48 -8.30 -10.22
CA ALA A 50 -10.09 -9.70 -10.20
C ALA A 50 -8.65 -9.89 -10.70
N TYR A 51 -8.29 -9.27 -11.82
CA TYR A 51 -6.91 -9.27 -12.32
C TYR A 51 -5.93 -8.72 -11.28
N THR A 52 -6.25 -7.56 -10.68
CA THR A 52 -5.37 -6.91 -9.73
C THR A 52 -5.15 -7.75 -8.48
N ILE A 53 -6.22 -8.22 -7.85
CA ILE A 53 -6.16 -8.96 -6.59
C ILE A 53 -5.54 -10.35 -6.78
N THR A 54 -5.86 -11.05 -7.87
CA THR A 54 -5.26 -12.36 -8.18
C THR A 54 -3.77 -12.22 -8.48
N THR A 55 -3.37 -11.22 -9.26
CA THR A 55 -1.96 -10.96 -9.57
C THR A 55 -1.19 -10.56 -8.30
N LEU A 56 -1.77 -9.69 -7.46
CA LEU A 56 -1.17 -9.30 -6.18
C LEU A 56 -0.94 -10.50 -5.26
N ASN A 57 -1.97 -11.36 -5.10
CA ASN A 57 -1.85 -12.59 -4.32
C ASN A 57 -0.79 -13.55 -4.90
N SER A 58 -0.66 -13.62 -6.23
CA SER A 58 0.38 -14.43 -6.87
C SER A 58 1.78 -13.93 -6.55
N TYR A 59 1.99 -12.60 -6.50
CA TYR A 59 3.27 -12.02 -6.12
C TYR A 59 3.62 -12.32 -4.67
N TYR A 60 2.66 -12.22 -3.75
CA TYR A 60 2.90 -12.58 -2.35
C TYR A 60 3.16 -14.07 -2.16
N THR A 61 2.44 -14.93 -2.90
CA THR A 61 2.70 -16.38 -2.91
C THR A 61 4.14 -16.66 -3.33
N LYS A 62 4.59 -16.06 -4.45
CA LYS A 62 5.96 -16.15 -4.94
C LYS A 62 6.99 -15.58 -3.95
N ALA A 63 6.65 -14.50 -3.24
CA ALA A 63 7.52 -13.89 -2.24
C ALA A 63 7.79 -14.83 -1.05
N GLU A 64 6.81 -15.68 -0.70
CA GLU A 64 6.91 -16.64 0.40
C GLU A 64 7.56 -17.98 0.00
N GLU A 65 7.84 -18.20 -1.29
CA GLU A 65 8.51 -19.41 -1.76
C GLU A 65 9.95 -19.50 -1.22
N VAL A 66 10.19 -20.51 -0.39
CA VAL A 66 11.51 -20.83 0.14
C VAL A 66 12.26 -21.71 -0.86
N CYS A 67 13.42 -21.25 -1.30
CA CYS A 67 14.31 -22.02 -2.17
C CYS A 67 15.70 -22.17 -1.54
N CYS A 68 16.57 -22.98 -2.14
CA CYS A 68 17.95 -23.12 -1.64
C CYS A 68 18.68 -21.77 -1.57
N GLY A 69 18.39 -20.85 -2.50
CA GLY A 69 18.91 -19.48 -2.50
C GLY A 69 18.53 -18.69 -1.25
N THR A 70 17.27 -18.71 -0.80
CA THR A 70 16.84 -17.97 0.41
C THR A 70 17.43 -18.55 1.68
N ILE A 71 17.65 -19.86 1.71
CA ILE A 71 18.35 -20.53 2.81
C ILE A 71 19.79 -20.02 2.89
N LEU A 72 20.50 -19.94 1.75
CA LEU A 72 21.85 -19.37 1.69
C LEU A 72 21.88 -17.89 2.07
N GLU A 73 20.91 -17.08 1.62
CA GLU A 73 20.76 -15.68 2.05
C GLU A 73 20.60 -15.54 3.57
N THR A 74 19.94 -16.51 4.21
CA THR A 74 19.77 -16.56 5.66
C THR A 74 21.08 -16.95 6.35
N LEU A 75 21.77 -17.98 5.86
CA LEU A 75 23.07 -18.41 6.40
C LEU A 75 24.14 -17.32 6.25
N THR A 76 24.21 -16.64 5.10
CA THR A 76 25.09 -15.47 4.90
C THR A 76 24.72 -14.34 5.85
N GLY A 77 23.43 -14.11 6.08
CA GLY A 77 22.94 -13.21 7.12
C GLY A 77 23.51 -13.56 8.49
N CYS A 78 23.30 -14.79 8.96
CA CYS A 78 23.80 -15.24 10.26
C CYS A 78 25.32 -15.15 10.38
N LEU A 79 26.06 -15.62 9.38
CA LEU A 79 27.54 -15.62 9.39
C LEU A 79 28.12 -14.21 9.40
N SER A 80 27.43 -13.24 8.80
CA SER A 80 27.83 -11.83 8.77
C SER A 80 27.20 -10.99 9.88
N CYS A 81 26.51 -11.59 10.87
CA CYS A 81 25.73 -10.86 11.88
C CYS A 81 24.75 -9.84 11.25
N TYR A 82 24.13 -10.22 10.13
CA TYR A 82 23.24 -9.42 9.30
C TYR A 82 23.86 -8.17 8.66
N ILE A 83 25.17 -7.94 8.77
CA ILE A 83 25.87 -6.84 8.09
C ILE A 83 25.71 -6.94 6.58
N SER A 84 25.62 -8.15 6.03
CA SER A 84 25.32 -8.37 4.60
C SER A 84 24.05 -7.67 4.13
N ARG A 85 23.04 -7.47 4.99
CA ARG A 85 21.78 -6.80 4.66
C ARG A 85 21.95 -5.30 4.39
N LEU A 86 23.05 -4.70 4.82
CA LEU A 86 23.37 -3.30 4.47
C LEU A 86 23.67 -3.13 2.97
N PHE A 87 24.12 -4.21 2.30
CA PHE A 87 24.56 -4.17 0.91
C PHE A 87 23.78 -5.12 -0.01
N VAL A 88 23.15 -6.16 0.53
CA VAL A 88 22.46 -7.20 -0.23
C VAL A 88 21.00 -7.29 0.22
N LYS A 89 20.10 -7.01 -0.72
CA LYS A 89 18.67 -7.21 -0.55
C LYS A 89 18.31 -8.69 -0.65
N THR A 90 17.46 -9.14 0.25
CA THR A 90 16.88 -10.49 0.24
C THR A 90 15.95 -10.70 -0.95
N GLN A 91 15.69 -11.96 -1.28
CA GLN A 91 14.63 -12.34 -2.22
C GLN A 91 13.28 -11.73 -1.83
N TYR A 92 12.95 -11.74 -0.54
CA TYR A 92 11.69 -11.18 -0.04
C TYR A 92 11.61 -9.67 -0.34
N GLU A 93 12.64 -8.90 -0.02
CA GLU A 93 12.70 -7.46 -0.32
C GLU A 93 12.64 -7.16 -1.82
N LYS A 94 13.29 -7.98 -2.65
CA LYS A 94 13.18 -7.87 -4.12
C LYS A 94 11.75 -8.11 -4.58
N SER A 95 11.07 -9.11 -4.03
CA SER A 95 9.67 -9.42 -4.35
C SER A 95 8.72 -8.30 -3.92
N LEU A 96 8.96 -7.68 -2.76
CA LEU A 96 8.21 -6.49 -2.33
C LEU A 96 8.40 -5.30 -3.29
N MET A 97 9.58 -5.13 -3.89
CA MET A 97 9.80 -4.11 -4.91
C MET A 97 9.02 -4.40 -6.20
N GLU A 98 8.87 -5.67 -6.58
CA GLU A 98 8.00 -6.07 -7.70
C GLU A 98 6.53 -5.75 -7.41
N ILE A 99 6.05 -6.06 -6.19
CA ILE A 99 4.69 -5.74 -5.74
C ILE A 99 4.45 -4.22 -5.75
N ASN A 100 5.39 -3.44 -5.21
CA ASN A 100 5.28 -1.99 -5.17
C ASN A 100 5.21 -1.39 -6.58
N ARG A 101 6.03 -1.89 -7.51
CA ARG A 101 5.99 -1.49 -8.92
C ARG A 101 4.64 -1.84 -9.57
N PHE A 102 4.16 -3.06 -9.37
CA PHE A 102 2.87 -3.50 -9.88
C PHE A 102 1.72 -2.61 -9.37
N LEU A 103 1.67 -2.33 -8.07
CA LEU A 103 0.66 -1.45 -7.49
C LEU A 103 0.76 -0.01 -8.01
N ALA A 104 1.97 0.50 -8.22
CA ALA A 104 2.18 1.81 -8.84
C ALA A 104 1.62 1.85 -10.26
N GLU A 105 1.90 0.81 -11.08
CA GLU A 105 1.36 0.69 -12.44
C GLU A 105 -0.16 0.56 -12.46
N GLN A 106 -0.74 -0.27 -11.59
CA GLN A 106 -2.20 -0.38 -11.47
C GLN A 106 -2.84 0.95 -11.02
N ASN A 107 -2.23 1.63 -10.06
CA ASN A 107 -2.66 2.95 -9.64
C ASN A 107 -2.66 3.94 -10.80
N THR A 108 -1.56 4.06 -11.54
CA THR A 108 -1.45 5.00 -12.65
C THR A 108 -2.42 4.70 -13.79
N ASN A 109 -2.57 3.42 -14.17
CA ASN A 109 -3.28 3.06 -15.40
C ASN A 109 -4.78 2.80 -15.21
N VAL A 110 -5.21 2.39 -14.02
CA VAL A 110 -6.58 1.88 -13.78
C VAL A 110 -7.27 2.60 -12.64
N TYR A 111 -6.62 2.66 -11.47
CA TYR A 111 -7.32 3.06 -10.23
C TYR A 111 -7.37 4.58 -10.03
N LEU A 112 -6.26 5.30 -10.21
CA LEU A 112 -6.25 6.76 -10.05
C LEU A 112 -7.17 7.48 -11.04
N PRO A 113 -7.24 7.12 -12.34
CA PRO A 113 -8.21 7.70 -13.27
C PRO A 113 -9.67 7.51 -12.83
N SER A 114 -9.93 6.46 -12.04
CA SER A 114 -11.26 6.10 -11.53
C SER A 114 -11.53 6.66 -10.12
N GLY A 115 -10.63 7.49 -9.59
CA GLY A 115 -10.73 8.09 -8.26
C GLY A 115 -10.54 7.06 -7.13
N VAL A 116 -9.67 6.09 -7.33
CA VAL A 116 -9.30 5.08 -6.32
C VAL A 116 -7.79 5.03 -6.20
N HIS A 117 -7.27 4.87 -4.98
CA HIS A 117 -5.85 4.66 -4.74
C HIS A 117 -5.64 3.39 -3.92
N LEU A 118 -4.83 2.48 -4.47
CA LEU A 118 -4.39 1.25 -3.83
C LEU A 118 -3.18 1.54 -2.94
N MET A 119 -3.32 1.28 -1.64
CA MET A 119 -2.21 1.38 -0.70
C MET A 119 -1.46 0.05 -0.62
N ASP A 120 -0.12 0.10 -0.62
CA ASP A 120 0.70 -1.11 -0.43
C ASP A 120 0.36 -1.80 0.91
N PRO A 121 -0.09 -3.08 0.90
CA PRO A 121 -0.48 -3.77 2.13
C PRO A 121 0.63 -3.84 3.18
N ILE A 122 1.91 -3.74 2.80
CA ILE A 122 3.01 -3.74 3.77
C ILE A 122 2.92 -2.57 4.74
N GLN A 123 2.37 -1.44 4.31
CA GLN A 123 2.18 -0.24 5.15
C GLN A 123 1.10 -0.43 6.22
N ARG A 124 0.30 -1.51 6.11
CA ARG A 124 -0.71 -1.94 7.09
C ARG A 124 -0.36 -3.27 7.75
N GLY A 125 0.91 -3.65 7.71
CA GLY A 125 1.41 -4.88 8.31
C GLY A 125 0.86 -6.13 7.65
N LEU A 126 0.49 -6.07 6.36
CA LEU A 126 -0.01 -7.20 5.57
C LEU A 126 -1.31 -7.82 6.10
N ARG A 127 -2.06 -7.12 6.95
CA ARG A 127 -3.33 -7.62 7.52
C ARG A 127 -4.55 -7.19 6.71
N VAL A 128 -4.45 -6.05 6.05
CA VAL A 128 -5.51 -5.46 5.22
C VAL A 128 -4.90 -4.84 3.98
N PHE A 129 -5.63 -4.89 2.88
CA PHE A 129 -5.34 -4.12 1.68
C PHE A 129 -6.28 -2.91 1.64
N GLU A 130 -5.71 -1.72 1.83
CA GLU A 130 -6.46 -0.47 1.94
C GLU A 130 -6.63 0.18 0.56
N LEU A 131 -7.87 0.59 0.29
CA LEU A 131 -8.27 1.30 -0.91
C LEU A 131 -8.83 2.66 -0.48
N SER A 132 -8.23 3.75 -0.94
CA SER A 132 -8.71 5.10 -0.68
C SER A 132 -9.59 5.58 -1.84
N LEU A 133 -10.82 5.98 -1.55
CA LEU A 133 -11.74 6.55 -2.52
C LEU A 133 -11.52 8.06 -2.56
N ILE A 134 -10.90 8.53 -3.64
CA ILE A 134 -10.64 9.94 -3.88
C ILE A 134 -11.96 10.60 -4.25
N GLN A 135 -12.50 11.41 -3.35
CA GLN A 135 -13.66 12.25 -3.64
C GLN A 135 -13.18 13.64 -4.04
N THR A 136 -13.47 14.02 -5.28
CA THR A 136 -13.40 15.42 -5.71
C THR A 136 -14.72 16.08 -5.31
N SER A 137 -15.00 16.23 -4.02
CA SER A 137 -16.09 17.11 -3.62
C SER A 137 -15.67 18.54 -4.03
N PRO A 138 -16.45 19.26 -4.87
CA PRO A 138 -16.14 20.66 -5.20
C PRO A 138 -16.15 21.57 -3.95
N SER A 139 -16.65 21.07 -2.82
CA SER A 139 -16.71 21.76 -1.54
C SER A 139 -15.44 21.66 -0.69
N LEU A 140 -14.27 21.29 -1.24
CA LEU A 140 -13.00 21.58 -0.55
C LEU A 140 -12.66 23.08 -0.68
N HIS A 141 -13.59 23.94 -0.25
CA HIS A 141 -13.33 25.30 0.15
C HIS A 141 -12.74 25.25 1.56
N GLN A 142 -11.41 25.32 1.67
CA GLN A 142 -10.62 25.90 2.78
C GLN A 142 -10.90 25.47 4.24
N ALA A 143 -11.80 24.54 4.55
CA ALA A 143 -12.27 24.33 5.92
C ALA A 143 -11.41 23.40 6.80
N ASP A 144 -10.32 22.81 6.30
CA ASP A 144 -9.51 21.86 7.10
C ASP A 144 -8.03 22.26 7.22
N VAL A 145 -7.76 23.57 7.23
CA VAL A 145 -6.51 24.11 7.78
C VAL A 145 -6.86 24.76 9.11
N THR A 146 -7.13 23.96 10.13
CA THR A 146 -6.98 24.39 11.53
C THR A 146 -5.51 24.14 11.91
N PRO A 147 -4.66 25.18 12.04
CA PRO A 147 -3.26 24.97 12.42
C PRO A 147 -3.05 24.63 13.91
N GLU A 148 -4.11 24.39 14.68
CA GLU A 148 -4.09 24.65 16.13
C GLU A 148 -3.74 23.47 17.05
N ALA A 149 -3.28 22.30 16.56
CA ALA A 149 -3.13 21.14 17.47
C ALA A 149 -1.69 20.76 17.89
N ASN A 150 -0.61 21.39 17.40
CA ASN A 150 0.76 20.89 17.66
C ASN A 150 1.76 21.92 18.23
N TYR A 151 1.31 22.90 19.02
CA TYR A 151 2.20 23.47 20.03
C TYR A 151 1.85 22.86 21.39
N ALA A 152 2.73 21.99 21.86
CA ALA A 152 2.72 21.54 23.23
C ALA A 152 2.78 22.77 24.13
N LEU A 153 1.78 22.91 24.99
CA LEU A 153 1.74 23.86 26.08
C LEU A 153 3.11 23.92 26.74
N GLY A 154 3.68 25.12 26.78
CA GLY A 154 4.91 25.38 27.49
C GLY A 154 4.80 24.82 28.90
N LEU A 155 5.69 23.89 29.23
CA LEU A 155 6.07 23.64 30.60
C LEU A 155 6.87 24.85 31.08
N ASP A 156 6.21 26.01 31.15
CA ASP A 156 6.60 27.11 32.02
C ASP A 156 5.90 26.88 33.35
N GLY A 157 6.35 25.82 34.02
CA GLY A 157 6.03 25.54 35.40
C GLY A 157 6.78 26.52 36.28
N THR A 158 6.19 27.70 36.45
CA THR A 158 6.59 28.69 37.44
C THR A 158 6.68 28.06 38.84
N LYS A 159 7.90 27.90 39.37
CA LYS A 159 8.31 28.28 40.74
C LYS A 159 9.80 28.04 40.98
#